data_AF-A0A2E0CHQ0-F1
#
_entry.id   AF-A0A2E0CHQ0-F1
#
_cell.length_a   1.000
_cell.length_b   1.000
_cell.length_c   1.000
_cell.angle_alpha   90.00
_cell.angle_beta   90.00
_cell.angle_gamma   90.00
#
_symmetry.space_group_name_H-M   'P 1'
#
loop_
_entity.id
_entity.type
_entity.pdbx_description
1 polymer ?
#
loop_
_entity_poly.entity_id
_entity_poly.type
_entity_poly.pdbx_seq_one_letter_code
_entity_poly.pdbx_strand_id
1 'polypeptide(L)'
;MKRKIKNSLNMQKRAKKRIPGGTQLLSKRSEMFAPNQWPGYFSSASGVYVYDLDNNKYLDMSIMGIGANVLGYCDPDVDQAVEECIKKGNSSSLNCAEEIILADLMTELHPWSSMVRYSRSGGEAMALAVRIGRAFSRRDRVAFCGYHGWHDWYLAANLNSSSELEDHLLPGLEPNGVPKGLEGTALAFKYNDIDSLKKLLEKYPDEIGAIVMEPLRSEFPKEGFLEEIRELADQNQIVLIFDEITAAFRINNGGAHLKFKIEPDIAVFAKAISNGYPMSVILGKESVMQAAQSTFISSTYWTERIGPTAAIATIEKFIEKDVSSHLDKIGNQVQGIWSECAAKHDLDIHVSGLPALSHFSFNYPDGQAMMTLFV
;
A
#
# COMPACT_ATOMS: atom_id res chain seq x y z
N MET A 1 0.08 21.55 28.30
CA MET A 1 0.90 22.71 27.86
C MET A 1 0.94 22.67 26.33
N LYS A 2 0.52 23.73 25.61
CA LYS A 2 0.49 23.71 24.14
C LYS A 2 1.93 23.62 23.61
N ARG A 3 2.27 22.54 22.90
CA ARG A 3 3.61 22.33 22.32
C ARG A 3 3.95 23.50 21.39
N LYS A 4 5.20 23.97 21.42
CA LYS A 4 5.67 25.02 20.52
C LYS A 4 6.15 24.35 19.23
N ILE A 5 5.51 24.64 18.10
CA ILE A 5 5.83 24.04 16.78
C ILE A 5 6.26 25.09 15.75
N LYS A 6 6.98 26.13 16.21
CA LYS A 6 7.27 27.33 15.41
C LYS A 6 8.15 27.00 14.21
N ASN A 7 9.17 26.17 14.39
CA ASN A 7 10.09 25.77 13.33
C ASN A 7 9.37 24.91 12.28
N SER A 8 8.54 23.96 12.73
CA SER A 8 7.70 23.14 11.85
C SER A 8 6.76 24.00 11.00
N LEU A 9 6.03 24.95 11.60
CA LEU A 9 5.13 25.86 10.87
C LEU A 9 5.89 26.79 9.90
N ASN A 10 7.07 27.27 10.28
CA ASN A 10 7.90 28.08 9.37
C ASN A 10 8.39 27.26 8.17
N MET A 11 8.74 25.99 8.37
CA MET A 11 9.11 25.09 7.27
C MET A 11 7.93 24.82 6.35
N GLN A 12 6.73 24.55 6.89
CA GLN A 12 5.49 24.38 6.09
C GLN A 12 5.20 25.61 5.22
N LYS A 13 5.32 26.82 5.78
CA LYS A 13 5.14 28.07 5.02
C LYS A 13 6.14 28.19 3.86
N ARG A 14 7.39 27.77 4.05
CA ARG A 14 8.40 27.74 2.98
C ARG A 14 8.05 26.68 1.94
N ALA A 15 7.66 25.49 2.36
CA ALA A 15 7.32 24.38 1.48
C ALA A 15 6.13 24.69 0.58
N LYS A 16 5.08 25.35 1.09
CA LYS A 16 3.93 25.79 0.26
C LYS A 16 4.30 26.74 -0.89
N LYS A 17 5.47 27.40 -0.82
CA LYS A 17 6.01 28.27 -1.89
C LYS A 17 6.91 27.52 -2.90
N ARG A 18 7.15 26.23 -2.68
CA ARG A 18 8.15 25.43 -3.41
C ARG A 18 7.63 24.07 -3.86
N ILE A 19 6.68 23.49 -3.13
CA ILE A 19 6.13 22.15 -3.34
C ILE A 19 4.60 22.30 -3.43
N PRO A 20 3.95 21.84 -4.52
CA PRO A 20 2.49 21.80 -4.61
C PRO A 20 1.86 21.08 -3.42
N GLY A 21 0.94 21.73 -2.72
CA GLY A 21 0.33 21.17 -1.50
C GLY A 21 1.28 21.07 -0.29
N GLY A 22 2.51 21.60 -0.37
CA GLY A 22 3.47 21.68 0.74
C GLY A 22 4.19 20.37 1.10
N THR A 23 3.89 19.27 0.43
CA THR A 23 4.48 17.94 0.68
C THR A 23 4.35 17.07 -0.58
N GLN A 24 5.14 16.00 -0.65
CA GLN A 24 5.13 15.05 -1.77
C GLN A 24 3.97 14.05 -1.70
N LEU A 25 3.39 13.83 -0.50
CA LEU A 25 2.33 12.84 -0.30
C LEU A 25 1.09 13.48 0.31
N LEU A 26 -0.07 13.33 -0.35
CA LEU A 26 -1.36 13.86 0.07
C LEU A 26 -1.69 13.52 1.54
N SER A 27 -1.56 12.25 1.92
CA SER A 27 -1.88 11.75 3.27
C SER A 27 -0.95 12.26 4.37
N LYS A 28 0.15 12.95 4.02
CA LYS A 28 1.05 13.64 4.98
C LYS A 28 0.84 15.15 5.01
N ARG A 29 -0.15 15.69 4.28
CA ARG A 29 -0.48 17.13 4.37
C ARG A 29 -0.97 17.46 5.76
N SER A 30 -0.39 18.48 6.38
CA SER A 30 -0.81 18.96 7.71
C SER A 30 -2.29 19.34 7.79
N GLU A 31 -2.87 19.74 6.65
CA GLU A 31 -4.26 20.12 6.47
C GLU A 31 -5.23 18.95 6.63
N MET A 32 -4.76 17.71 6.44
CA MET A 32 -5.54 16.50 6.65
C MET A 32 -5.68 16.12 8.13
N PHE A 33 -4.93 16.79 9.02
CA PHE A 33 -4.93 16.55 10.45
C PHE A 33 -5.46 17.79 11.18
N ALA A 34 -4.59 18.54 11.86
CA ALA A 34 -4.94 19.78 12.55
C ALA A 34 -4.26 20.97 11.85
N PRO A 35 -4.94 21.70 10.95
CA PRO A 35 -4.36 22.81 10.21
C PRO A 35 -3.71 23.86 11.13
N ASN A 36 -2.46 24.23 10.84
CA ASN A 36 -1.63 25.15 11.65
C ASN A 36 -1.35 24.68 13.09
N GLN A 37 -1.71 23.45 13.45
CA GLN A 37 -1.50 22.86 14.78
C GLN A 37 -0.77 21.51 14.71
N TRP A 38 -0.59 20.96 13.51
CA TRP A 38 0.13 19.71 13.25
C TRP A 38 1.64 19.95 12.99
N PRO A 39 2.54 19.20 13.65
CA PRO A 39 3.99 19.27 13.43
C PRO A 39 4.39 18.53 12.14
N GLY A 40 4.09 19.13 10.99
CA GLY A 40 4.28 18.49 9.66
C GLY A 40 5.73 18.23 9.22
N TYR A 41 6.73 18.40 10.08
CA TYR A 41 8.14 18.11 9.81
C TYR A 41 8.80 17.46 11.03
N PHE A 42 9.70 16.51 10.77
CA PHE A 42 10.47 15.82 11.80
C PHE A 42 11.98 16.06 11.63
N SER A 43 12.70 16.01 12.74
CA SER A 43 14.17 16.06 12.80
C SER A 43 14.77 14.65 12.95
N SER A 44 14.12 13.77 13.70
CA SER A 44 14.51 12.37 13.86
C SER A 44 13.33 11.48 14.23
N ALA A 45 13.50 10.17 14.07
CA ALA A 45 12.57 9.16 14.53
C ALA A 45 13.35 7.91 14.96
N SER A 46 12.90 7.21 16.00
CA SER A 46 13.52 5.97 16.48
C SER A 46 12.54 5.16 17.33
N GLY A 47 12.48 3.85 17.08
CA GLY A 47 11.48 2.96 17.64
C GLY A 47 10.07 3.47 17.31
N VAL A 48 9.32 3.82 18.34
CA VAL A 48 7.96 4.36 18.23
C VAL A 48 7.88 5.89 18.40
N TYR A 49 9.03 6.56 18.47
CA TYR A 49 9.09 8.00 18.75
C TYR A 49 9.49 8.80 17.52
N VAL A 50 8.86 9.95 17.37
CA VAL A 50 9.21 11.00 16.38
C VAL A 50 9.53 12.29 17.13
N TYR A 51 10.53 13.02 16.65
CA TYR A 51 10.91 14.34 17.14
C TYR A 51 10.67 15.36 16.04
N ASP A 52 9.91 16.43 16.34
CA ASP A 52 9.71 17.51 15.36
C ASP A 52 10.93 18.46 15.28
N LEU A 53 10.83 19.50 14.43
CA LEU A 53 11.88 20.52 14.30
C LEU A 53 11.99 21.48 15.51
N ASP A 54 11.11 21.34 16.49
CA ASP A 54 11.08 22.11 17.72
C ASP A 54 11.46 21.24 18.93
N ASN A 55 11.99 20.02 18.69
CA ASN A 55 12.39 19.01 19.68
C ASN A 55 11.24 18.46 20.54
N ASN A 56 9.98 18.62 20.10
CA ASN A 56 8.89 17.94 20.79
C ASN A 56 8.96 16.45 20.46
N LYS A 57 8.85 15.61 21.49
CA LYS A 57 8.80 14.14 21.38
C LYS A 57 7.34 13.68 21.27
N TYR A 58 7.06 12.85 20.28
CA TYR A 58 5.76 12.23 20.02
C TYR A 58 5.93 10.72 20.10
N LEU A 59 5.07 10.05 20.87
CA LEU A 59 4.80 8.64 20.64
C LEU A 59 3.92 8.58 19.41
N ASP A 60 4.44 8.08 18.29
CA ASP A 60 3.72 8.12 17.04
C ASP A 60 2.71 6.97 16.98
N MET A 61 1.46 7.28 17.31
CA MET A 61 0.30 6.40 17.19
C MET A 61 -0.59 6.83 16.01
N SER A 62 -0.05 7.63 15.08
CA SER A 62 -0.81 8.23 13.99
C SER A 62 -0.88 7.29 12.78
N ILE A 63 0.10 7.41 11.88
CA ILE A 63 0.09 6.75 10.58
C ILE A 63 1.37 5.94 10.33
N MET A 64 2.36 5.96 11.24
CA MET A 64 3.56 5.09 11.19
C MET A 64 4.25 5.04 9.81
N GLY A 65 4.62 6.21 9.28
CA GLY A 65 5.20 6.28 7.93
C GLY A 65 4.22 5.88 6.81
N ILE A 66 2.91 6.02 7.02
CA ILE A 66 1.84 5.50 6.14
C ILE A 66 1.86 3.96 6.11
N GLY A 67 2.03 3.38 7.29
CA GLY A 67 2.16 1.96 7.54
C GLY A 67 3.50 1.36 7.16
N ALA A 68 4.40 2.06 6.46
CA ALA A 68 5.63 1.44 5.96
C ALA A 68 6.58 0.96 7.07
N ASN A 69 6.59 1.60 8.23
CA ASN A 69 7.55 1.34 9.31
C ASN A 69 6.97 0.38 10.38
N VAL A 70 6.71 -0.87 9.99
CA VAL A 70 6.06 -1.86 10.85
C VAL A 70 6.96 -2.32 12.01
N LEU A 71 8.27 -2.39 11.81
CA LEU A 71 9.23 -2.71 12.88
C LEU A 71 9.58 -1.49 13.75
N GLY A 72 8.94 -0.34 13.47
CA GLY A 72 9.32 0.96 14.02
C GLY A 72 10.40 1.67 13.18
N TYR A 73 10.76 2.86 13.64
CA TYR A 73 11.75 3.73 13.00
C TYR A 73 13.18 3.36 13.42
N CYS A 74 14.13 3.44 12.48
CA CYS A 74 15.53 3.11 12.70
C CYS A 74 15.70 1.73 13.36
N ASP A 75 15.14 0.71 12.72
CA ASP A 75 15.26 -0.65 13.20
C ASP A 75 16.73 -1.10 13.10
N PRO A 76 17.35 -1.55 14.20
CA PRO A 76 18.80 -1.77 14.22
C PRO A 76 19.26 -2.85 13.23
N ASP A 77 18.45 -3.88 12.99
CA ASP A 77 18.84 -4.98 12.12
C ASP A 77 18.73 -4.56 10.64
N VAL A 78 17.66 -3.84 10.28
CA VAL A 78 17.45 -3.34 8.91
C VAL A 78 18.44 -2.22 8.58
N ASP A 79 18.59 -1.23 9.46
CA ASP A 79 19.48 -0.09 9.22
C ASP A 79 20.95 -0.54 9.16
N GLN A 80 21.37 -1.49 10.02
CA GLN A 80 22.72 -2.05 9.96
C GLN A 80 22.99 -2.73 8.61
N ALA A 81 22.06 -3.56 8.11
CA ALA A 81 22.21 -4.21 6.81
C ALA A 81 22.38 -3.17 5.68
N VAL A 82 21.60 -2.10 5.73
CA VAL A 82 21.69 -0.99 4.75
C VAL A 82 23.01 -0.22 4.89
N GLU A 83 23.48 0.07 6.11
CA GLU A 83 24.76 0.74 6.34
C GLU A 83 25.94 -0.07 5.78
N GLU A 84 25.93 -1.39 5.96
CA GLU A 84 26.93 -2.28 5.41
C GLU A 84 26.86 -2.35 3.88
N CYS A 85 25.65 -2.37 3.31
CA CYS A 85 25.41 -2.26 1.88
C CYS A 85 26.00 -0.97 1.29
N ILE A 86 25.77 0.18 1.95
CA ILE A 86 26.30 1.49 1.49
C ILE A 86 27.83 1.45 1.40
N LYS A 87 28.52 0.82 2.36
CA LYS A 87 29.99 0.67 2.35
C LYS A 87 30.50 -0.16 1.17
N LYS A 88 29.65 -1.02 0.60
CA LYS A 88 29.95 -1.84 -0.60
C LYS A 88 29.58 -1.15 -1.91
N GLY A 89 28.96 0.04 -1.85
CA GLY A 89 28.50 0.83 -2.99
C GLY A 89 27.08 0.47 -3.42
N ASN A 90 26.21 1.48 -3.50
CA ASN A 90 24.78 1.27 -3.76
C ASN A 90 24.46 0.77 -5.18
N SER A 91 25.19 1.23 -6.19
CA SER A 91 24.93 0.90 -7.60
C SER A 91 26.23 0.82 -8.38
N SER A 92 26.23 -0.01 -9.42
CA SER A 92 27.36 -0.23 -10.32
C SER A 92 26.85 -0.46 -11.75
N SER A 93 27.77 -0.60 -12.70
CA SER A 93 27.47 -1.09 -14.06
C SER A 93 27.10 -2.58 -14.08
N LEU A 94 27.38 -3.32 -12.99
CA LEU A 94 27.01 -4.72 -12.79
C LEU A 94 25.86 -4.83 -11.79
N ASN A 95 25.05 -5.88 -11.91
CA ASN A 95 23.92 -6.13 -11.02
C ASN A 95 24.35 -6.46 -9.60
N CYS A 96 23.44 -6.24 -8.65
CA CYS A 96 23.59 -6.66 -7.27
C CYS A 96 23.12 -8.12 -7.09
N ALA A 97 23.75 -8.87 -6.20
CA ALA A 97 23.36 -10.26 -5.93
C ALA A 97 22.07 -10.32 -5.09
N GLU A 98 21.82 -9.27 -4.31
CA GLU A 98 20.68 -9.11 -3.43
C GLU A 98 19.34 -9.14 -4.19
N GLU A 99 19.32 -8.80 -5.49
CA GLU A 99 18.12 -8.93 -6.33
C GLU A 99 17.67 -10.40 -6.50
N ILE A 100 18.62 -11.33 -6.61
CA ILE A 100 18.36 -12.77 -6.71
C ILE A 100 18.03 -13.36 -5.34
N ILE A 101 18.77 -12.97 -4.29
CA ILE A 101 18.50 -13.44 -2.92
C ILE A 101 17.07 -13.07 -2.50
N LEU A 102 16.64 -11.85 -2.81
CA LEU A 102 15.25 -11.46 -2.55
C LEU A 102 14.26 -12.24 -3.42
N ALA A 103 14.62 -12.61 -4.65
CA ALA A 103 13.75 -13.38 -5.53
C ALA A 103 13.52 -14.79 -4.98
N ASP A 104 14.60 -15.44 -4.53
CA ASP A 104 14.58 -16.75 -3.89
C ASP A 104 13.72 -16.70 -2.62
N LEU A 105 13.95 -15.71 -1.74
CA LEU A 105 13.17 -15.54 -0.52
C LEU A 105 11.67 -15.32 -0.80
N MET A 106 11.35 -14.48 -1.78
CA MET A 106 9.95 -14.20 -2.14
C MET A 106 9.26 -15.42 -2.77
N THR A 107 9.96 -16.23 -3.56
CA THR A 107 9.38 -17.44 -4.17
C THR A 107 9.29 -18.60 -3.18
N GLU A 108 10.21 -18.70 -2.21
CA GLU A 108 10.12 -19.65 -1.10
C GLU A 108 8.89 -19.36 -0.21
N LEU A 109 8.65 -18.09 0.11
CA LEU A 109 7.47 -17.67 0.88
C LEU A 109 6.15 -17.84 0.13
N HIS A 110 6.19 -17.90 -1.21
CA HIS A 110 5.00 -17.95 -2.06
C HIS A 110 5.17 -19.01 -3.17
N PRO A 111 5.07 -20.31 -2.84
CA PRO A 111 5.41 -21.41 -3.76
C PRO A 111 4.58 -21.50 -5.05
N TRP A 112 3.45 -20.81 -5.11
CA TRP A 112 2.62 -20.69 -6.33
C TRP A 112 3.25 -19.83 -7.42
N SER A 113 4.22 -19.00 -7.03
CA SER A 113 4.92 -18.04 -7.89
C SER A 113 6.33 -18.50 -8.20
N SER A 114 6.91 -17.95 -9.27
CA SER A 114 8.26 -18.34 -9.71
C SER A 114 9.09 -17.20 -10.29
N MET A 115 8.50 -16.02 -10.49
CA MET A 115 9.19 -14.87 -11.09
C MET A 115 8.87 -13.56 -10.39
N VAL A 116 9.87 -12.68 -10.36
CA VAL A 116 9.78 -11.35 -9.75
C VAL A 116 10.13 -10.24 -10.73
N ARG A 117 9.55 -9.06 -10.49
CA ARG A 117 10.07 -7.77 -10.92
C ARG A 117 10.10 -6.84 -9.70
N TYR A 118 10.95 -5.82 -9.76
CA TYR A 118 11.10 -4.83 -8.69
C TYR A 118 10.82 -3.43 -9.19
N SER A 119 10.31 -2.59 -8.31
CA SER A 119 10.22 -1.14 -8.51
C SER A 119 10.50 -0.40 -7.20
N ARG A 120 10.28 0.92 -7.09
CA ARG A 120 10.59 1.68 -5.87
C ARG A 120 9.38 2.29 -5.18
N SER A 121 8.18 2.15 -5.77
CA SER A 121 6.95 2.58 -5.12
C SER A 121 5.78 1.66 -5.44
N GLY A 122 4.82 1.57 -4.52
CA GLY A 122 3.65 0.70 -4.71
C GLY A 122 2.81 1.05 -5.94
N GLY A 123 2.57 2.35 -6.19
CA GLY A 123 1.83 2.74 -7.38
C GLY A 123 2.56 2.40 -8.68
N GLU A 124 3.88 2.62 -8.75
CA GLU A 124 4.71 2.24 -9.89
C GLU A 124 4.58 0.73 -10.14
N ALA A 125 4.70 -0.08 -9.07
CA ALA A 125 4.52 -1.53 -9.14
C ALA A 125 3.14 -1.96 -9.66
N MET A 126 2.07 -1.26 -9.27
CA MET A 126 0.72 -1.51 -9.79
C MET A 126 0.61 -1.19 -11.29
N ALA A 127 1.21 -0.10 -11.76
CA ALA A 127 1.26 0.21 -13.19
C ALA A 127 2.04 -0.84 -13.99
N LEU A 128 3.13 -1.38 -13.43
CA LEU A 128 3.87 -2.50 -14.01
C LEU A 128 3.01 -3.77 -14.07
N ALA A 129 2.36 -4.14 -12.97
CA ALA A 129 1.53 -5.34 -12.90
C ALA A 129 0.38 -5.30 -13.91
N VAL A 130 -0.32 -4.16 -14.03
CA VAL A 130 -1.38 -3.97 -15.04
C VAL A 130 -0.82 -4.04 -16.46
N ARG A 131 0.37 -3.46 -16.71
CA ARG A 131 1.03 -3.55 -18.02
C ARG A 131 1.36 -5.01 -18.38
N ILE A 132 1.88 -5.79 -17.43
CA ILE A 132 2.18 -7.22 -17.62
C ILE A 132 0.87 -7.99 -17.88
N GLY A 133 -0.17 -7.74 -17.10
CA GLY A 133 -1.49 -8.38 -17.28
C GLY A 133 -2.11 -8.10 -18.66
N ARG A 134 -2.04 -6.84 -19.12
CA ARG A 134 -2.47 -6.45 -20.48
C ARG A 134 -1.61 -7.09 -21.56
N ALA A 135 -0.28 -7.11 -21.40
CA ALA A 135 0.62 -7.73 -22.37
C ALA A 135 0.39 -9.24 -22.49
N PHE A 136 0.09 -9.92 -21.39
CA PHE A 136 -0.25 -11.34 -21.37
C PHE A 136 -1.62 -11.61 -22.02
N SER A 137 -2.67 -10.95 -21.53
CA SER A 137 -4.05 -11.17 -21.99
C SER A 137 -4.35 -10.61 -23.37
N ARG A 138 -3.59 -9.61 -23.82
CA ARG A 138 -3.81 -8.82 -25.06
C ARG A 138 -5.17 -8.12 -25.08
N ARG A 139 -5.70 -7.79 -23.90
CA ARG A 139 -6.99 -7.13 -23.70
C ARG A 139 -6.78 -5.81 -22.97
N ASP A 140 -7.52 -4.78 -23.35
CA ASP A 140 -7.28 -3.41 -22.88
C ASP A 140 -7.90 -3.12 -21.52
N ARG A 141 -9.05 -3.73 -21.18
CA ARG A 141 -9.81 -3.34 -20.00
C ARG A 141 -9.30 -4.01 -18.73
N VAL A 142 -9.35 -3.25 -17.66
CA VAL A 142 -9.06 -3.69 -16.30
C VAL A 142 -10.31 -3.52 -15.46
N ALA A 143 -10.81 -4.61 -14.88
CA ALA A 143 -11.80 -4.52 -13.80
C ALA A 143 -11.05 -4.35 -12.48
N PHE A 144 -11.43 -3.40 -11.63
CA PHE A 144 -10.71 -3.19 -10.37
C PHE A 144 -11.59 -2.84 -9.18
N CYS A 145 -11.08 -3.14 -7.99
CA CYS A 145 -11.68 -2.75 -6.73
C CYS A 145 -10.63 -2.36 -5.68
N GLY A 146 -10.79 -1.18 -5.08
CA GLY A 146 -9.85 -0.62 -4.10
C GLY A 146 -9.03 0.55 -4.65
N TYR A 147 -7.91 0.84 -3.99
CA TYR A 147 -7.00 1.93 -4.36
C TYR A 147 -5.62 1.40 -4.78
N HIS A 148 -5.22 1.75 -6.01
CA HIS A 148 -4.02 1.20 -6.66
C HIS A 148 -3.03 2.27 -7.12
N GLY A 149 -3.08 3.46 -6.51
CA GLY A 149 -2.17 4.57 -6.78
C GLY A 149 -2.79 5.71 -7.58
N TRP A 150 -1.96 6.40 -8.37
CA TRP A 150 -2.32 7.67 -9.05
C TRP A 150 -2.11 7.64 -10.58
N HIS A 151 -1.73 6.49 -11.12
CA HIS A 151 -1.32 6.36 -12.53
C HIS A 151 -2.52 6.52 -13.47
N ASP A 152 -2.25 6.93 -14.71
CA ASP A 152 -3.25 7.22 -15.73
C ASP A 152 -4.28 6.10 -15.89
N TRP A 153 -3.87 4.82 -15.84
CA TRP A 153 -4.80 3.71 -15.99
C TRP A 153 -5.85 3.66 -14.87
N TYR A 154 -5.47 4.00 -13.63
CA TYR A 154 -6.36 3.97 -12.47
C TYR A 154 -7.29 5.20 -12.47
N LEU A 155 -6.71 6.39 -12.71
CA LEU A 155 -7.48 7.63 -12.76
C LEU A 155 -8.41 7.72 -13.98
N ALA A 156 -8.17 6.94 -15.03
CA ALA A 156 -9.06 6.86 -16.19
C ALA A 156 -10.49 6.41 -15.85
N ALA A 157 -10.70 5.74 -14.71
CA ALA A 157 -12.03 5.36 -14.23
C ALA A 157 -12.96 6.57 -13.96
N ASN A 158 -12.40 7.77 -13.74
CA ASN A 158 -13.19 9.00 -13.51
C ASN A 158 -13.39 9.84 -14.79
N LEU A 159 -12.95 9.38 -15.97
CA LEU A 159 -13.12 10.13 -17.23
C LEU A 159 -14.56 10.14 -17.75
N ASN A 160 -15.34 9.10 -17.44
CA ASN A 160 -16.67 8.84 -17.98
C ASN A 160 -17.79 9.61 -17.26
N SER A 161 -17.48 10.73 -16.59
CA SER A 161 -18.40 11.65 -15.88
C SER A 161 -19.18 11.07 -14.70
N SER A 162 -19.09 9.77 -14.46
CA SER A 162 -19.39 9.14 -13.19
C SER A 162 -18.16 9.22 -12.30
N SER A 163 -18.38 9.63 -11.05
CA SER A 163 -17.40 9.55 -9.99
C SER A 163 -17.22 8.10 -9.53
N GLU A 164 -16.77 7.21 -10.41
CA GLU A 164 -16.60 5.79 -10.10
C GLU A 164 -15.69 5.56 -8.88
N LEU A 165 -14.76 6.49 -8.61
CA LEU A 165 -13.93 6.47 -7.41
C LEU A 165 -14.52 7.21 -6.19
N GLU A 166 -15.67 7.90 -6.27
CA GLU A 166 -16.29 8.54 -5.09
C GLU A 166 -16.76 7.52 -4.05
N ASP A 167 -17.26 6.37 -4.49
CA ASP A 167 -17.60 5.23 -3.64
C ASP A 167 -16.34 4.42 -3.23
N HIS A 168 -15.16 4.80 -3.72
CA HIS A 168 -13.88 4.15 -3.38
C HIS A 168 -13.12 4.97 -2.32
N LEU A 169 -11.97 4.42 -1.89
CA LEU A 169 -11.20 4.89 -0.73
C LEU A 169 -10.94 6.41 -0.67
N LEU A 170 -10.73 7.07 -1.81
CA LEU A 170 -10.39 8.50 -1.86
C LEU A 170 -11.33 9.23 -2.83
N PRO A 171 -12.27 10.06 -2.33
CA PRO A 171 -13.14 10.85 -3.18
C PRO A 171 -12.40 12.06 -3.77
N GLY A 172 -12.99 12.66 -4.82
CA GLY A 172 -12.50 13.91 -5.42
C GLY A 172 -11.19 13.78 -6.22
N LEU A 173 -10.93 12.60 -6.78
CA LEU A 173 -9.77 12.36 -7.65
C LEU A 173 -10.07 12.84 -9.07
N GLU A 174 -9.76 14.10 -9.35
CA GLU A 174 -9.93 14.68 -10.68
C GLU A 174 -8.95 14.07 -11.71
N PRO A 175 -9.40 13.56 -12.87
CA PRO A 175 -8.54 12.91 -13.87
C PRO A 175 -7.81 13.92 -14.77
N ASN A 176 -7.55 15.14 -14.29
CA ASN A 176 -6.89 16.18 -15.07
C ASN A 176 -5.48 15.76 -15.47
N GLY A 177 -5.19 15.77 -16.77
CA GLY A 177 -3.92 15.31 -17.34
C GLY A 177 -3.94 13.86 -17.82
N VAL A 178 -4.98 13.09 -17.51
CA VAL A 178 -5.17 11.72 -18.03
C VAL A 178 -5.70 11.79 -19.48
N PRO A 179 -5.10 11.07 -20.44
CA PRO A 179 -5.57 11.07 -21.82
C PRO A 179 -7.00 10.54 -21.99
N LYS A 180 -7.83 11.26 -22.74
CA LYS A 180 -9.21 10.84 -23.06
C LYS A 180 -9.30 9.46 -23.72
N GLY A 181 -8.27 9.04 -24.45
CA GLY A 181 -8.22 7.71 -25.07
C GLY A 181 -8.18 6.54 -24.09
N LEU A 182 -8.01 6.80 -22.79
CA LEU A 182 -8.09 5.78 -21.73
C LEU A 182 -9.50 5.62 -21.16
N GLU A 183 -10.47 6.43 -21.59
CA GLU A 183 -11.86 6.33 -21.14
C GLU A 183 -12.41 4.91 -21.35
N GLY A 184 -13.04 4.35 -20.32
CA GLY A 184 -13.61 2.99 -20.35
C GLY A 184 -12.58 1.85 -20.30
N THR A 185 -11.28 2.15 -20.14
CA THR A 185 -10.24 1.11 -20.01
C THR A 185 -10.05 0.60 -18.58
N ALA A 186 -10.60 1.29 -17.59
CA ALA A 186 -10.63 0.88 -16.20
C ALA A 186 -12.08 0.93 -15.71
N LEU A 187 -12.54 -0.17 -15.13
CA LEU A 187 -13.94 -0.40 -14.76
C LEU A 187 -14.00 -0.77 -13.28
N ALA A 188 -14.63 0.08 -12.47
CA ALA A 188 -14.77 -0.19 -11.05
C ALA A 188 -15.84 -1.25 -10.75
N PHE A 189 -15.53 -2.16 -9.82
CA PHE A 189 -16.51 -3.04 -9.17
C PHE A 189 -16.40 -2.91 -7.65
N LYS A 190 -17.42 -3.39 -6.92
CA LYS A 190 -17.56 -3.19 -5.48
C LYS A 190 -17.02 -4.39 -4.69
N TYR A 191 -16.23 -4.10 -3.64
CA TYR A 191 -15.69 -5.12 -2.74
C TYR A 191 -16.85 -5.81 -2.02
N ASN A 192 -16.79 -7.13 -1.83
CA ASN A 192 -17.87 -7.91 -1.21
C ASN A 192 -19.23 -7.86 -1.93
N ASP A 193 -19.24 -7.48 -3.22
CA ASP A 193 -20.38 -7.52 -4.15
C ASP A 193 -19.95 -8.13 -5.48
N ILE A 194 -20.00 -9.46 -5.56
CA ILE A 194 -19.55 -10.22 -6.73
C ILE A 194 -20.41 -9.97 -7.97
N ASP A 195 -21.70 -9.66 -7.79
CA ASP A 195 -22.61 -9.39 -8.90
C ASP A 195 -22.21 -8.12 -9.65
N SER A 196 -21.58 -7.16 -8.97
CA SER A 196 -21.00 -5.99 -9.64
C SER A 196 -19.91 -6.37 -10.65
N LEU A 197 -19.05 -7.35 -10.35
CA LEU A 197 -18.04 -7.87 -11.28
C LEU A 197 -18.67 -8.68 -12.41
N LYS A 198 -19.63 -9.57 -12.10
CA LYS A 198 -20.34 -10.37 -13.11
C LYS A 198 -20.99 -9.49 -14.19
N LYS A 199 -21.65 -8.40 -13.78
CA LYS A 199 -22.24 -7.43 -14.71
C LYS A 199 -21.23 -6.80 -15.66
N LEU A 200 -20.00 -6.54 -15.19
CA LEU A 200 -18.94 -6.03 -16.06
C LEU A 200 -18.49 -7.09 -17.08
N LEU A 201 -18.32 -8.34 -16.64
CA LEU A 201 -17.94 -9.46 -17.51
C LEU A 201 -19.02 -9.74 -18.58
N GLU A 202 -20.31 -9.66 -18.22
CA GLU A 202 -21.43 -9.76 -19.15
C GLU A 202 -21.48 -8.60 -20.15
N LYS A 203 -21.19 -7.38 -19.69
CA LYS A 203 -21.24 -6.16 -20.52
C LYS A 203 -20.06 -6.06 -21.48
N TYR A 204 -18.90 -6.58 -21.11
CA TYR A 204 -17.64 -6.49 -21.85
C TYR A 204 -17.02 -7.88 -22.08
N PRO A 205 -17.73 -8.78 -22.79
CA PRO A 205 -17.27 -10.15 -22.99
C PRO A 205 -15.93 -10.17 -23.72
N ASP A 206 -14.97 -10.95 -23.22
CA ASP A 206 -13.62 -11.09 -23.79
C ASP A 206 -12.78 -9.80 -23.92
N GLU A 207 -13.23 -8.69 -23.33
CA GLU A 207 -12.53 -7.39 -23.41
C GLU A 207 -11.74 -7.06 -22.13
N ILE A 208 -12.02 -7.73 -21.02
CA ILE A 208 -11.31 -7.56 -19.74
C ILE A 208 -10.12 -8.51 -19.68
N GLY A 209 -8.92 -7.93 -19.50
CA GLY A 209 -7.64 -8.64 -19.47
C GLY A 209 -7.04 -8.84 -18.09
N ALA A 210 -7.41 -8.00 -17.14
CA ALA A 210 -6.98 -8.12 -15.76
C ALA A 210 -8.10 -7.77 -14.78
N ILE A 211 -8.17 -8.50 -13.66
CA ILE A 211 -8.89 -8.12 -12.45
C ILE A 211 -7.85 -7.68 -11.44
N VAL A 212 -7.97 -6.46 -10.91
CA VAL A 212 -7.05 -5.89 -9.92
C VAL A 212 -7.80 -5.62 -8.63
N MET A 213 -7.33 -6.11 -7.49
CA MET A 213 -8.00 -5.82 -6.23
C MET A 213 -7.07 -5.82 -5.03
N GLU A 214 -7.42 -5.04 -4.00
CA GLU A 214 -6.90 -5.29 -2.66
C GLU A 214 -7.67 -6.48 -2.07
N PRO A 215 -7.06 -7.66 -1.84
CA PRO A 215 -7.76 -8.82 -1.28
C PRO A 215 -8.20 -8.59 0.17
N LEU A 216 -7.53 -7.68 0.88
CA LEU A 216 -7.83 -7.24 2.24
C LEU A 216 -7.28 -5.84 2.45
N ARG A 217 -8.08 -4.94 3.05
CA ARG A 217 -7.60 -3.60 3.45
C ARG A 217 -8.05 -3.21 4.84
N SER A 218 -9.37 -3.07 5.02
CA SER A 218 -9.99 -2.66 6.29
C SER A 218 -11.08 -3.62 6.75
N GLU A 219 -11.73 -4.32 5.83
CA GLU A 219 -12.79 -5.30 6.06
C GLU A 219 -12.36 -6.65 5.49
N PHE A 220 -12.71 -7.73 6.19
CA PHE A 220 -12.49 -9.08 5.68
C PHE A 220 -13.40 -9.40 4.48
N PRO A 221 -12.95 -10.22 3.51
CA PRO A 221 -13.82 -10.67 2.44
C PRO A 221 -14.97 -11.49 3.02
N LYS A 222 -16.16 -11.35 2.44
CA LYS A 222 -17.28 -12.26 2.69
C LYS A 222 -16.91 -13.67 2.24
N GLU A 223 -17.50 -14.67 2.89
CA GLU A 223 -17.32 -16.07 2.52
C GLU A 223 -17.60 -16.30 1.02
N GLY A 224 -16.69 -16.96 0.32
CA GLY A 224 -16.81 -17.28 -1.10
C GLY A 224 -16.43 -16.14 -2.06
N PHE A 225 -16.25 -14.90 -1.58
CA PHE A 225 -16.02 -13.76 -2.47
C PHE A 225 -14.71 -13.87 -3.27
N LEU A 226 -13.60 -14.24 -2.61
CA LEU A 226 -12.30 -14.35 -3.29
C LEU A 226 -12.22 -15.61 -4.15
N GLU A 227 -12.84 -16.70 -3.72
CA GLU A 227 -13.00 -17.95 -4.46
C GLU A 227 -13.72 -17.70 -5.78
N GLU A 228 -14.85 -16.98 -5.74
CA GLU A 228 -15.65 -16.68 -6.92
C GLU A 228 -14.94 -15.73 -7.88
N ILE A 229 -14.18 -14.74 -7.37
CA ILE A 229 -13.32 -13.90 -8.22
C ILE A 229 -12.26 -14.74 -8.94
N ARG A 230 -11.60 -15.66 -8.23
CA ARG A 230 -10.59 -16.56 -8.82
C ARG A 230 -11.21 -17.44 -9.90
N GLU A 231 -12.37 -18.03 -9.63
CA GLU A 231 -13.11 -18.86 -10.58
C GLU A 231 -13.50 -18.06 -11.83
N LEU A 232 -14.06 -16.86 -11.66
CA LEU A 232 -14.41 -15.98 -12.77
C LEU A 232 -13.19 -15.59 -13.61
N ALA A 233 -12.05 -15.32 -12.96
CA ALA A 233 -10.81 -15.01 -13.66
C ALA A 233 -10.34 -16.20 -14.52
N ASP A 234 -10.40 -17.42 -13.99
CA ASP A 234 -10.00 -18.63 -14.72
C ASP A 234 -10.93 -18.94 -15.90
N GLN A 235 -12.25 -18.91 -15.67
CA GLN A 235 -13.27 -19.17 -16.69
C GLN A 235 -13.15 -18.21 -17.89
N ASN A 236 -12.80 -16.95 -17.62
CA ASN A 236 -12.71 -15.91 -18.64
C ASN A 236 -11.28 -15.66 -19.15
N GLN A 237 -10.29 -16.44 -18.70
CA GLN A 237 -8.87 -16.30 -19.04
C GLN A 237 -8.32 -14.88 -18.74
N ILE A 238 -8.66 -14.37 -17.56
CA ILE A 238 -8.29 -13.03 -17.07
C ILE A 238 -7.15 -13.16 -16.06
N VAL A 239 -6.18 -12.25 -16.13
CA VAL A 239 -5.09 -12.20 -15.14
C VAL A 239 -5.61 -11.62 -13.83
N LEU A 240 -5.56 -12.41 -12.74
CA LEU A 240 -5.90 -11.91 -11.41
C LEU A 240 -4.66 -11.28 -10.73
N ILE A 241 -4.79 -10.02 -10.33
CA ILE A 241 -3.73 -9.24 -9.70
C ILE A 241 -4.19 -8.82 -8.30
N PHE A 242 -3.47 -9.28 -7.28
CA PHE A 242 -3.68 -8.84 -5.91
C PHE A 242 -2.72 -7.71 -5.54
N ASP A 243 -3.29 -6.58 -5.10
CA ASP A 243 -2.59 -5.49 -4.45
C ASP A 243 -2.46 -5.82 -2.95
N GLU A 244 -1.31 -6.38 -2.59
CA GLU A 244 -0.98 -6.78 -1.22
C GLU A 244 -0.24 -5.66 -0.48
N ILE A 245 -0.12 -4.46 -1.06
CA ILE A 245 0.74 -3.39 -0.54
C ILE A 245 0.35 -2.99 0.89
N THR A 246 -0.95 -3.03 1.22
CA THR A 246 -1.45 -2.64 2.55
C THR A 246 -1.48 -3.82 3.52
N ALA A 247 -1.94 -4.99 3.08
CA ALA A 247 -2.18 -6.16 3.95
C ALA A 247 -0.93 -6.98 4.25
N ALA A 248 0.00 -7.09 3.31
CA ALA A 248 1.17 -7.94 3.46
C ALA A 248 2.04 -7.55 4.65
N PHE A 249 2.67 -8.57 5.25
CA PHE A 249 3.55 -8.43 6.42
C PHE A 249 2.88 -7.76 7.63
N ARG A 250 1.56 -7.91 7.74
CA ARG A 250 0.79 -7.47 8.93
C ARG A 250 -0.05 -8.58 9.51
N ILE A 251 -0.77 -9.28 8.64
CA ILE A 251 -1.68 -10.38 9.02
C ILE A 251 -1.02 -11.76 9.01
N ASN A 252 0.17 -11.86 8.38
CA ASN A 252 1.06 -13.01 8.30
C ASN A 252 2.41 -12.54 7.72
N ASN A 253 3.36 -13.46 7.48
CA ASN A 253 4.67 -13.18 6.88
C ASN A 253 4.69 -13.23 5.34
N GLY A 254 3.58 -12.92 4.70
CA GLY A 254 3.43 -12.84 3.25
C GLY A 254 2.28 -11.90 2.90
N GLY A 255 1.29 -12.36 2.14
CA GLY A 255 0.08 -11.59 1.81
C GLY A 255 -1.23 -12.23 2.30
N ALA A 256 -2.33 -11.49 2.13
CA ALA A 256 -3.69 -11.97 2.37
C ALA A 256 -4.03 -13.24 1.60
N HIS A 257 -3.50 -13.41 0.38
CA HIS A 257 -3.64 -14.64 -0.39
C HIS A 257 -3.24 -15.90 0.38
N LEU A 258 -2.20 -15.86 1.22
CA LEU A 258 -1.80 -17.00 2.04
C LEU A 258 -2.82 -17.29 3.16
N LYS A 259 -3.42 -16.23 3.73
CA LYS A 259 -4.44 -16.35 4.78
C LYS A 259 -5.72 -16.96 4.23
N PHE A 260 -6.17 -16.51 3.07
CA PHE A 260 -7.40 -16.97 2.43
C PHE A 260 -7.20 -18.17 1.51
N LYS A 261 -5.95 -18.56 1.25
CA LYS A 261 -5.56 -19.68 0.37
C LYS A 261 -6.06 -19.51 -1.07
N ILE A 262 -6.02 -18.28 -1.58
CA ILE A 262 -6.43 -17.93 -2.94
C ILE A 262 -5.23 -17.36 -3.69
N GLU A 263 -4.71 -18.11 -4.65
CA GLU A 263 -3.53 -17.73 -5.41
C GLU A 263 -3.90 -16.80 -6.58
N PRO A 264 -3.37 -15.56 -6.61
CA PRO A 264 -3.50 -14.72 -7.78
C PRO A 264 -2.54 -15.19 -8.89
N ASP A 265 -2.59 -14.53 -10.05
CA ASP A 265 -1.57 -14.71 -11.09
C ASP A 265 -0.38 -13.77 -10.88
N ILE A 266 -0.64 -12.60 -10.29
CA ILE A 266 0.34 -11.61 -9.84
C ILE A 266 -0.04 -11.09 -8.45
N ALA A 267 0.93 -10.93 -7.55
CA ALA A 267 0.79 -10.22 -6.28
C ALA A 267 1.80 -9.06 -6.21
N VAL A 268 1.36 -7.91 -5.68
CA VAL A 268 2.19 -6.70 -5.57
C VAL A 268 2.42 -6.32 -4.11
N PHE A 269 3.68 -6.16 -3.71
CA PHE A 269 4.10 -5.84 -2.36
C PHE A 269 4.87 -4.51 -2.32
N ALA A 270 4.67 -3.70 -1.28
CA ALA A 270 5.52 -2.55 -0.94
C ALA A 270 5.34 -2.21 0.55
N LYS A 271 5.63 -0.97 0.97
CA LYS A 271 5.44 -0.48 2.34
C LYS A 271 6.17 -1.33 3.39
N ALA A 272 5.48 -2.27 4.02
CA ALA A 272 5.95 -3.04 5.17
C ALA A 272 7.14 -3.94 4.81
N ILE A 273 7.24 -4.39 3.56
CA ILE A 273 8.27 -5.33 3.08
C ILE A 273 9.70 -4.82 3.28
N SER A 274 9.92 -3.51 3.39
CA SER A 274 11.24 -2.88 3.46
C SER A 274 11.37 -1.85 4.58
N ASN A 275 10.47 -1.89 5.57
CA ASN A 275 10.46 -1.05 6.77
C ASN A 275 10.77 0.45 6.54
N GLY A 276 10.24 1.05 5.47
CA GLY A 276 10.40 2.48 5.16
C GLY A 276 11.45 2.82 4.09
N TYR A 277 12.25 1.85 3.62
CA TYR A 277 13.11 2.03 2.44
C TYR A 277 12.30 1.88 1.14
N PRO A 278 12.60 2.65 0.07
CA PRO A 278 11.90 2.50 -1.21
C PRO A 278 12.10 1.12 -1.81
N MET A 279 11.05 0.29 -1.78
CA MET A 279 11.08 -1.03 -2.42
C MET A 279 9.66 -1.50 -2.70
N SER A 280 9.52 -2.25 -3.79
CA SER A 280 8.29 -2.97 -4.12
C SER A 280 8.62 -4.18 -4.97
N VAL A 281 7.78 -5.21 -4.85
CA VAL A 281 7.93 -6.50 -5.53
C VAL A 281 6.65 -6.79 -6.31
N ILE A 282 6.81 -7.16 -7.57
CA ILE A 282 5.76 -7.73 -8.41
C ILE A 282 6.12 -9.21 -8.54
N LEU A 283 5.37 -10.07 -7.90
CA LEU A 283 5.60 -11.51 -7.84
C LEU A 283 4.51 -12.22 -8.65
N GLY A 284 4.84 -13.25 -9.42
CA GLY A 284 3.80 -13.94 -10.18
C GLY A 284 4.22 -15.27 -10.76
N LYS A 285 3.25 -15.91 -11.41
CA LYS A 285 3.46 -17.14 -12.19
C LYS A 285 4.35 -16.84 -13.39
N GLU A 286 5.32 -17.71 -13.67
CA GLU A 286 6.20 -17.58 -14.85
C GLU A 286 5.42 -17.36 -16.14
N SER A 287 4.33 -18.12 -16.35
CA SER A 287 3.50 -18.02 -17.56
C SER A 287 3.00 -16.60 -17.84
N VAL A 288 2.66 -15.84 -16.78
CA VAL A 288 2.19 -14.46 -16.89
C VAL A 288 3.35 -13.47 -16.88
N MET A 289 4.33 -13.66 -15.98
CA MET A 289 5.45 -12.74 -15.79
C MET A 289 6.38 -12.66 -17.01
N GLN A 290 6.48 -13.72 -17.82
CA GLN A 290 7.23 -13.70 -19.08
C GLN A 290 6.70 -12.66 -20.09
N ALA A 291 5.44 -12.22 -19.97
CA ALA A 291 4.93 -11.12 -20.78
C ALA A 291 5.68 -9.80 -20.54
N ALA A 292 6.41 -9.64 -19.43
CA ALA A 292 7.29 -8.50 -19.20
C ALA A 292 8.43 -8.39 -20.25
N GLN A 293 8.72 -9.45 -21.00
CA GLN A 293 9.71 -9.45 -22.09
C GLN A 293 9.16 -8.88 -23.41
N SER A 294 7.84 -8.89 -23.60
CA SER A 294 7.19 -8.38 -24.83
C SER A 294 6.75 -6.92 -24.72
N THR A 295 7.00 -6.27 -23.58
CA THR A 295 6.67 -4.86 -23.34
C THR A 295 7.86 -4.14 -22.70
N PHE A 296 8.02 -2.85 -23.00
CA PHE A 296 9.12 -2.07 -22.43
C PHE A 296 8.85 -1.76 -20.95
N ILE A 297 9.69 -2.33 -20.07
CA ILE A 297 9.69 -2.13 -18.61
C ILE A 297 11.16 -2.05 -18.17
N SER A 298 11.63 -0.84 -17.87
CA SER A 298 13.01 -0.58 -17.47
C SER A 298 13.13 0.70 -16.63
N SER A 299 14.05 0.71 -15.67
CA SER A 299 14.45 1.90 -14.91
C SER A 299 15.83 1.70 -14.30
N THR A 300 16.63 2.76 -14.27
CA THR A 300 18.00 2.75 -13.73
C THR A 300 18.02 2.43 -12.24
N TYR A 301 17.09 2.98 -11.46
CA TYR A 301 17.11 2.82 -10.00
C TYR A 301 16.53 1.50 -9.53
N TRP A 302 16.17 0.57 -10.43
CA TRP A 302 15.69 -0.74 -10.01
C TRP A 302 16.83 -1.72 -9.69
N THR A 303 18.05 -1.44 -10.14
CA THR A 303 19.24 -2.29 -9.99
C THR A 303 20.18 -1.84 -8.86
N GLU A 304 19.72 -0.97 -7.97
CA GLU A 304 20.45 -0.55 -6.78
C GLU A 304 20.28 -1.53 -5.61
N ARG A 305 21.20 -1.49 -4.64
CA ARG A 305 21.29 -2.48 -3.56
C ARG A 305 20.42 -2.19 -2.34
N ILE A 306 20.16 -0.94 -2.00
CA ILE A 306 19.51 -0.57 -0.72
C ILE A 306 18.11 -1.18 -0.63
N GLY A 307 17.29 -1.07 -1.68
CA GLY A 307 15.92 -1.60 -1.68
C GLY A 307 15.87 -3.11 -1.37
N PRO A 308 16.55 -3.96 -2.17
CA PRO A 308 16.64 -5.39 -1.91
C PRO A 308 17.24 -5.75 -0.54
N THR A 309 18.33 -5.10 -0.13
CA THR A 309 18.95 -5.36 1.18
C THR A 309 18.00 -5.07 2.33
N ALA A 310 17.34 -3.91 2.31
CA ALA A 310 16.37 -3.55 3.35
C ALA A 310 15.20 -4.52 3.38
N ALA A 311 14.72 -4.98 2.22
CA ALA A 311 13.63 -5.94 2.14
C ALA A 311 14.01 -7.30 2.71
N ILE A 312 15.18 -7.84 2.36
CA ILE A 312 15.67 -9.13 2.88
C ILE A 312 15.74 -9.08 4.41
N ALA A 313 16.46 -8.10 4.97
CA ALA A 313 16.63 -7.98 6.43
C ALA A 313 15.29 -7.79 7.16
N THR A 314 14.36 -7.04 6.55
CA THR A 314 13.02 -6.84 7.08
C THR A 314 12.24 -8.16 7.11
N ILE A 315 12.17 -8.88 5.99
CA ILE A 315 11.43 -10.14 5.86
C ILE A 315 11.99 -11.21 6.80
N GLU A 316 13.31 -11.38 6.86
CA GLU A 316 13.98 -12.33 7.75
C GLU A 316 13.58 -12.06 9.21
N LYS A 317 13.58 -10.79 9.63
CA LYS A 317 13.16 -10.39 10.97
C LYS A 317 11.67 -10.60 11.24
N PHE A 318 10.80 -10.34 10.24
CA PHE A 318 9.37 -10.66 10.33
C PHE A 318 9.14 -12.13 10.68
N ILE A 319 9.88 -13.01 10.01
CA ILE A 319 9.82 -14.46 10.21
C ILE A 319 10.42 -14.84 11.57
N GLU A 320 11.65 -14.41 11.85
CA GLU A 320 12.39 -14.79 13.08
C GLU A 320 11.65 -14.37 14.36
N LYS A 321 11.04 -13.18 14.36
CA LYS A 321 10.41 -12.60 15.55
C LYS A 321 8.89 -12.83 15.62
N ASP A 322 8.32 -13.54 14.64
CA ASP A 322 6.87 -13.73 14.50
C ASP A 322 6.09 -12.41 14.67
N VAL A 323 6.51 -11.40 13.90
CA VAL A 323 6.03 -10.03 14.05
C VAL A 323 4.53 -9.94 13.80
N SER A 324 4.00 -10.71 12.84
CA SER A 324 2.56 -10.71 12.52
C SER A 324 1.68 -11.10 13.72
N SER A 325 2.05 -12.14 14.47
CA SER A 325 1.32 -12.54 15.68
C SER A 325 1.41 -11.47 16.78
N HIS A 326 2.56 -10.79 16.89
CA HIS A 326 2.70 -9.67 17.82
C HIS A 326 1.78 -8.51 17.46
N LEU A 327 1.72 -8.13 16.17
CA LEU A 327 0.86 -7.06 15.67
C LEU A 327 -0.62 -7.39 15.88
N ASP A 328 -1.03 -8.63 15.62
CA ASP A 328 -2.42 -9.05 15.85
C ASP A 328 -2.79 -8.94 17.34
N LYS A 329 -1.93 -9.44 18.23
CA LYS A 329 -2.14 -9.36 19.67
C LYS A 329 -2.25 -7.92 20.16
N ILE A 330 -1.28 -7.07 19.82
CA ILE A 330 -1.25 -5.67 20.29
C ILE A 330 -2.38 -4.86 19.65
N GLY A 331 -2.65 -5.07 18.36
CA GLY A 331 -3.74 -4.41 17.64
C GLY A 331 -5.10 -4.67 18.29
N ASN A 332 -5.41 -5.94 18.57
CA ASN A 332 -6.66 -6.32 19.24
C ASN A 332 -6.76 -5.71 20.65
N GLN A 333 -5.65 -5.65 21.41
CA GLN A 333 -5.63 -4.98 22.71
C GLN A 333 -5.92 -3.48 22.60
N VAL A 334 -5.31 -2.80 21.62
CA VAL A 334 -5.52 -1.36 21.39
C VAL A 334 -6.97 -1.07 21.01
N GLN A 335 -7.56 -1.86 20.09
CA GLN A 335 -8.97 -1.72 19.71
C GLN A 335 -9.93 -1.91 20.90
N GLY A 336 -9.64 -2.91 21.76
CA GLY A 336 -10.39 -3.14 23.01
C GLY A 336 -10.29 -1.95 23.96
N ILE A 337 -9.08 -1.46 24.21
CA ILE A 337 -8.85 -0.30 25.10
C ILE A 337 -9.58 0.95 24.59
N TRP A 338 -9.56 1.22 23.28
CA TRP A 338 -10.32 2.35 22.71
C TRP A 338 -11.81 2.22 22.98
N SER A 339 -12.38 1.03 22.78
CA SER A 339 -13.79 0.75 23.01
C SER A 339 -14.17 0.90 24.49
N GLU A 340 -13.34 0.36 25.40
CA GLU A 340 -13.54 0.46 26.85
C GLU A 340 -13.44 1.91 27.35
N CYS A 341 -12.44 2.67 26.89
CA CYS A 341 -12.28 4.07 27.22
C CYS A 341 -13.45 4.92 26.71
N ALA A 342 -13.92 4.65 25.50
CA ALA A 342 -15.06 5.36 24.92
C ALA A 342 -16.33 5.12 25.74
N ALA A 343 -16.63 3.86 26.07
CA ALA A 343 -17.77 3.49 26.91
C ALA A 343 -17.69 4.12 28.31
N LYS A 344 -16.50 4.14 28.93
CA LYS A 344 -16.28 4.75 30.25
C LYS A 344 -16.54 6.27 30.27
N HIS A 345 -16.35 6.94 29.14
CA HIS A 345 -16.45 8.39 29.02
C HIS A 345 -17.66 8.87 28.21
N ASP A 346 -18.63 7.97 27.94
CA ASP A 346 -19.84 8.25 27.16
C ASP A 346 -19.54 8.86 25.78
N LEU A 347 -18.48 8.37 25.12
CA LEU A 347 -18.10 8.75 23.76
C LEU A 347 -18.58 7.70 22.76
N ASP A 348 -19.29 8.15 21.73
CA ASP A 348 -19.71 7.32 20.60
C ASP A 348 -18.60 7.29 19.53
N ILE A 349 -17.86 6.17 19.49
CA ILE A 349 -16.84 5.91 18.49
C ILE A 349 -17.13 4.63 17.72
N HIS A 350 -16.68 4.58 16.47
CA HIS A 350 -16.62 3.37 15.67
C HIS A 350 -15.16 2.93 15.50
N VAL A 351 -14.79 1.81 16.13
CA VAL A 351 -13.47 1.17 15.96
C VAL A 351 -13.53 0.20 14.79
N SER A 352 -12.54 0.26 13.90
CA SER A 352 -12.51 -0.51 12.64
C SER A 352 -11.08 -0.71 12.12
N GLY A 353 -10.97 -1.44 11.02
CA GLY A 353 -9.70 -1.80 10.39
C GLY A 353 -9.11 -3.11 10.93
N LEU A 354 -8.02 -3.55 10.28
CA LEU A 354 -7.27 -4.71 10.75
C LEU A 354 -6.62 -4.40 12.11
N PRO A 355 -6.39 -5.38 13.00
CA PRO A 355 -5.69 -5.15 14.25
C PRO A 355 -4.37 -4.37 14.07
N ALA A 356 -3.56 -4.74 13.07
CA ALA A 356 -2.29 -4.07 12.74
C ALA A 356 -2.41 -2.73 11.99
N LEU A 357 -3.63 -2.30 11.64
CA LEU A 357 -3.98 -1.04 10.97
C LEU A 357 -5.26 -0.44 11.58
N SER A 358 -5.34 -0.50 12.90
CA SER A 358 -6.52 -0.09 13.64
C SER A 358 -6.77 1.41 13.50
N HIS A 359 -8.03 1.79 13.34
CA HIS A 359 -8.45 3.18 13.41
C HIS A 359 -9.80 3.28 14.13
N PHE A 360 -10.14 4.49 14.57
CA PHE A 360 -11.49 4.78 15.02
C PHE A 360 -11.95 6.13 14.50
N SER A 361 -13.27 6.33 14.46
CA SER A 361 -13.91 7.60 14.14
C SER A 361 -14.91 7.97 15.23
N PHE A 362 -15.09 9.26 15.45
CA PHE A 362 -16.16 9.80 16.29
C PHE A 362 -17.47 9.84 15.49
N ASN A 363 -18.54 9.22 16.01
CA ASN A 363 -19.86 9.17 15.37
C ASN A 363 -20.69 10.42 15.69
N TYR A 364 -20.11 11.59 15.42
CA TYR A 364 -20.73 12.89 15.68
C TYR A 364 -20.69 13.75 14.40
N PRO A 365 -21.59 14.75 14.25
CA PRO A 365 -21.55 15.66 13.10
C PRO A 365 -20.17 16.29 12.85
N ASP A 366 -19.45 16.62 13.93
CA ASP A 366 -18.10 17.19 13.89
C ASP A 366 -16.99 16.14 14.13
N GLY A 367 -17.24 14.86 13.89
CA GLY A 367 -16.35 13.76 14.26
C GLY A 367 -14.93 13.91 13.72
N GLN A 368 -14.76 14.43 12.50
CA GLN A 368 -13.44 14.71 11.92
C GLN A 368 -12.69 15.82 12.68
N ALA A 369 -13.40 16.87 13.12
CA ALA A 369 -12.80 17.91 13.94
C ALA A 369 -12.41 17.38 15.32
N MET A 370 -13.22 16.49 15.91
CA MET A 370 -12.92 15.82 17.18
C MET A 370 -11.65 14.96 17.09
N MET A 371 -11.38 14.30 15.96
CA MET A 371 -10.13 13.57 15.75
C MET A 371 -8.87 14.44 15.90
N THR A 372 -8.97 15.75 15.72
CA THR A 372 -7.84 16.67 15.92
C THR A 372 -7.41 16.81 17.39
N LEU A 373 -8.24 16.36 18.34
CA LEU A 373 -7.93 16.31 19.78
C LEU A 373 -7.20 15.03 20.18
N PHE A 374 -7.23 13.99 19.34
CA PHE A 374 -6.55 12.71 19.54
C PHE A 374 -5.05 12.74 19.14
N VAL A 375 -4.56 13.90 18.68
CA VAL A 375 -3.22 14.12 18.10
C VAL A 375 -2.08 14.19 19.12
#